data_AF-A0A2V8Z209-F1
#
_entry.id   AF-A0A2V8Z209-F1
#
_cell.length_a   1.000
_cell.length_b   1.000
_cell.length_c   1.000
_cell.angle_alpha   90.00
_cell.angle_beta   90.00
_cell.angle_gamma   90.00
#
_symmetry.space_group_name_H-M   'P 1'
#
loop_
_entity.id
_entity.type
_entity.pdbx_description
1 polymer ?
#
loop_
_entity_poly.entity_id
_entity_poly.type
_entity_poly.pdbx_seq_one_letter_code
_entity_poly.pdbx_strand_id
1 'polypeptide(L)'
;MGVTISAVVVILSSAFTLLGGLLMLRSSALVSTASTTPHAPVNFGMILVVEAVLILGFGGWGIASGIGLIYVKQWARISLLVFAGFLVCVSLPASALMALIPLPNLSSSFMSLMRMGIVLFYAMFAVLGGFWIYFFNKRSVKAQFQAMPPVRQSAAGDLFLAAAVPARSASERARPLSVTVIGWFLLIGSALAPLGLLVNRALFPGMPIPFYFLGFFLLGRGAYLILGVWMAAQMAAAVGLLKLKNWGLFATIGLQCLALANVTLLMGIPGHRARFQQLMESMMASLHARMPQPAPLDFPVWIGLVMSLPIFLVILYFLVTRRQAFTSRAQ
;
A
#
# COMPACT_ATOMS: atom_id res chain seq x y z
N MET A 1 20.85 16.35 -14.61
CA MET A 1 21.62 15.21 -14.06
C MET A 1 20.90 14.46 -12.95
N GLY A 2 20.59 15.06 -11.79
CA GLY A 2 19.98 14.30 -10.67
C GLY A 2 18.62 13.64 -10.97
N VAL A 3 17.75 14.27 -11.76
CA VAL A 3 16.48 13.67 -12.22
C VAL A 3 16.74 12.45 -13.11
N THR A 4 17.66 12.55 -14.07
CA THR A 4 18.05 11.47 -14.97
C THR A 4 18.64 10.28 -14.20
N ILE A 5 19.53 10.52 -13.24
CA ILE A 5 20.10 9.46 -12.39
C ILE A 5 18.98 8.75 -11.61
N SER A 6 18.07 9.51 -11.00
CA SER A 6 16.93 8.93 -10.29
C SER A 6 16.04 8.10 -11.22
N ALA A 7 15.80 8.58 -12.45
CA ALA A 7 15.04 7.86 -13.46
C ALA A 7 15.71 6.52 -13.83
N VAL A 8 17.02 6.52 -14.07
CA VAL A 8 17.79 5.31 -14.37
C VAL A 8 17.72 4.31 -13.22
N VAL A 9 17.94 4.76 -11.98
CA VAL A 9 17.83 3.89 -10.79
C VAL A 9 16.43 3.27 -10.68
N VAL A 10 15.38 4.05 -10.88
CA VAL A 10 13.99 3.58 -10.83
C VAL A 10 13.72 2.58 -11.95
N ILE A 11 14.16 2.85 -13.19
CA ILE A 11 13.96 1.93 -14.32
C ILE A 11 14.70 0.60 -14.09
N LEU A 12 15.97 0.66 -13.68
CA LEU A 12 16.78 -0.54 -13.45
C LEU A 12 16.20 -1.41 -12.32
N SER A 13 15.87 -0.79 -11.18
CA SER A 13 15.24 -1.52 -10.06
C SER A 13 13.89 -2.12 -10.47
N SER A 14 13.08 -1.38 -11.22
CA SER A 14 11.79 -1.85 -11.70
C SER A 14 11.91 -2.99 -12.73
N ALA A 15 12.91 -2.95 -13.60
CA ALA A 15 13.19 -4.04 -14.54
C ALA A 15 13.59 -5.32 -13.81
N PHE A 16 14.40 -5.20 -12.74
CA PHE A 16 14.73 -6.33 -11.87
C PHE A 16 13.49 -6.87 -11.14
N THR A 17 12.62 -5.98 -10.64
CA THR A 17 11.32 -6.36 -10.05
C THR A 17 10.45 -7.10 -11.06
N LEU A 18 10.34 -6.64 -12.31
CA LEU A 18 9.61 -7.35 -13.37
C LEU A 18 10.19 -8.73 -13.63
N LEU A 19 11.52 -8.84 -13.75
CA LEU A 19 12.18 -10.13 -13.93
C LEU A 19 11.87 -11.09 -12.77
N GLY A 20 11.92 -10.62 -11.53
CA GLY A 20 11.52 -11.39 -10.35
C GLY A 20 10.08 -11.89 -10.45
N GLY A 21 9.13 -11.02 -10.83
CA GLY A 21 7.73 -11.39 -11.04
C GLY A 21 7.55 -12.45 -12.14
N LEU A 22 8.25 -12.32 -13.27
CA LEU A 22 8.22 -13.31 -14.35
C LEU A 22 8.80 -14.66 -13.91
N LEU A 23 9.89 -14.65 -13.15
CA LEU A 23 10.48 -15.87 -12.59
C LEU A 23 9.53 -16.54 -11.59
N MET A 24 8.78 -15.75 -10.80
CA MET A 24 7.75 -16.28 -9.89
C MET A 24 6.55 -16.86 -10.62
N LEU A 25 6.12 -16.26 -11.74
CA LEU A 25 5.10 -16.89 -12.59
C LEU A 25 5.59 -18.22 -13.15
N ARG A 26 6.83 -18.27 -13.63
CA ARG A 26 7.43 -19.51 -14.12
C ARG A 26 7.54 -20.56 -13.02
N SER A 27 7.98 -20.20 -11.82
CA SER A 27 8.06 -21.14 -10.70
C SER A 27 6.68 -21.63 -10.27
N SER A 28 5.66 -20.76 -10.30
CA SER A 28 4.28 -21.15 -10.00
C SER A 28 3.74 -22.23 -10.95
N ALA A 29 4.07 -22.14 -12.25
CA ALA A 29 3.69 -23.15 -13.24
C ALA A 29 4.37 -24.50 -12.94
N LEU A 30 5.66 -24.47 -12.61
CA LEU A 30 6.42 -25.67 -12.22
C LEU A 30 5.85 -26.33 -10.95
N VAL A 31 5.56 -25.53 -9.92
CA VAL A 31 4.95 -26.01 -8.67
C VAL A 31 3.59 -26.62 -8.93
N SER A 32 2.76 -25.97 -9.76
CA SER A 32 1.41 -26.47 -10.09
C SER A 32 1.44 -27.78 -10.87
N THR A 33 2.45 -28.00 -11.71
CA THR A 33 2.63 -29.29 -12.42
C THR A 33 3.18 -30.40 -11.52
N ALA A 34 3.97 -30.06 -10.51
CA ALA A 34 4.61 -31.04 -9.62
C ALA A 34 3.71 -31.47 -8.45
N SER A 35 2.70 -30.67 -8.09
CA SER A 35 1.79 -30.96 -6.99
C SER A 35 0.64 -31.87 -7.44
N THR A 36 0.91 -33.17 -7.53
CA THR A 36 -0.08 -34.22 -7.80
C THR A 36 -0.93 -34.60 -6.60
N THR A 37 -0.86 -33.86 -5.49
CA THR A 37 -1.68 -34.11 -4.30
C THR A 37 -2.98 -33.28 -4.37
N PRO A 38 -4.14 -33.88 -4.73
CA PRO A 38 -5.44 -33.19 -4.83
C PRO A 38 -5.98 -32.61 -3.51
N HIS A 39 -5.19 -32.64 -2.42
CA HIS A 39 -5.59 -32.22 -1.08
C HIS A 39 -4.60 -31.25 -0.39
N ALA A 40 -3.68 -30.62 -1.14
CA ALA A 40 -2.86 -29.56 -0.56
C ALA A 40 -3.76 -28.44 0.03
N PRO A 41 -3.60 -28.07 1.31
CA PRO A 41 -4.48 -27.13 2.01
C PRO A 41 -4.36 -25.70 1.50
N VAL A 42 -3.27 -25.40 0.79
CA VAL A 42 -2.91 -24.08 0.31
C VAL A 42 -2.51 -24.22 -1.15
N ASN A 43 -3.14 -23.44 -2.02
CA ASN A 43 -2.74 -23.37 -3.42
C ASN A 43 -1.49 -22.48 -3.56
N PHE A 44 -0.32 -23.03 -3.24
CA PHE A 44 0.97 -22.33 -3.34
C PHE A 44 1.22 -21.76 -4.73
N GLY A 45 0.80 -22.45 -5.78
CA GLY A 45 0.86 -21.92 -7.16
C GLY A 45 0.10 -20.60 -7.29
N MET A 46 -1.13 -20.54 -6.79
CA MET A 46 -1.93 -19.32 -6.84
C MET A 46 -1.39 -18.21 -5.91
N ILE A 47 -0.77 -18.54 -4.76
CA ILE A 47 -0.06 -17.53 -3.93
C ILE A 47 1.05 -16.87 -4.76
N LEU A 48 1.90 -17.70 -5.37
CA LEU A 48 3.00 -17.22 -6.21
C LEU A 48 2.50 -16.40 -7.40
N VAL A 49 1.37 -16.78 -8.01
CA VAL A 49 0.73 -16.00 -9.09
C VAL A 49 0.28 -14.63 -8.58
N VAL A 50 -0.44 -14.56 -7.45
CA VAL A 50 -0.94 -13.30 -6.89
C VAL A 50 0.22 -12.38 -6.54
N GLU A 51 1.25 -12.90 -5.88
CA GLU A 51 2.45 -12.16 -5.53
C GLU A 51 3.19 -11.68 -6.78
N ALA A 52 3.35 -12.55 -7.79
CA ALA A 52 3.95 -12.18 -9.06
C ALA A 52 3.18 -11.07 -9.78
N VAL A 53 1.84 -11.12 -9.81
CA VAL A 53 1.00 -10.06 -10.41
C VAL A 53 1.21 -8.73 -9.70
N LEU A 54 1.28 -8.73 -8.36
CA LEU A 54 1.56 -7.52 -7.60
C LEU A 54 2.96 -6.97 -7.93
N ILE A 55 3.99 -7.83 -7.92
CA ILE A 55 5.38 -7.48 -8.26
C ILE A 55 5.46 -6.91 -9.68
N LEU A 56 4.79 -7.54 -10.65
CA LEU A 56 4.72 -7.06 -12.03
C LEU A 56 4.02 -5.70 -12.12
N GLY A 57 2.93 -5.51 -11.39
CA GLY A 57 2.22 -4.24 -11.32
C GLY A 57 3.10 -3.11 -10.77
N PHE A 58 3.82 -3.36 -9.67
CA PHE A 58 4.76 -2.40 -9.09
C PHE A 58 5.95 -2.11 -10.02
N GLY A 59 6.51 -3.14 -10.67
CA GLY A 59 7.57 -2.97 -11.67
C GLY A 59 7.11 -2.14 -12.88
N GLY A 60 5.92 -2.42 -13.41
CA GLY A 60 5.34 -1.64 -14.51
C GLY A 60 5.10 -0.18 -14.12
N TRP A 61 4.56 0.06 -12.91
CA TRP A 61 4.37 1.41 -12.37
C TRP A 61 5.70 2.17 -12.20
N GLY A 62 6.74 1.47 -11.74
CA GLY A 62 8.08 2.02 -11.59
C GLY A 62 8.72 2.39 -12.94
N ILE A 63 8.65 1.52 -13.95
CA ILE A 63 9.14 1.83 -15.31
C ILE A 63 8.40 3.04 -15.88
N ALA A 64 7.06 3.05 -15.81
CA ALA A 64 6.26 4.18 -16.30
C ALA A 64 6.69 5.49 -15.62
N SER A 65 6.87 5.47 -14.30
CA SER A 65 7.35 6.64 -13.54
C SER A 65 8.75 7.06 -13.97
N GLY A 66 9.67 6.11 -14.15
CA GLY A 66 11.03 6.37 -14.60
C GLY A 66 11.09 7.00 -16.00
N ILE A 67 10.34 6.46 -16.96
CA ILE A 67 10.20 7.05 -18.31
C ILE A 67 9.63 8.47 -18.21
N GLY A 68 8.58 8.65 -17.41
CA GLY A 68 7.98 9.96 -17.18
C GLY A 68 8.96 10.98 -16.57
N LEU A 69 9.92 10.55 -15.75
CA LEU A 69 10.98 11.41 -15.22
C LEU A 69 11.98 11.84 -16.30
N ILE A 70 12.33 10.97 -17.24
CA ILE A 70 13.19 11.31 -18.39
C ILE A 70 12.53 12.41 -19.23
N TYR A 71 11.23 12.29 -19.47
CA TYR A 71 10.43 13.29 -20.18
C TYR A 71 9.95 14.45 -19.28
N VAL A 72 10.45 14.52 -18.04
CA VAL A 72 10.17 15.59 -17.07
C VAL A 72 8.66 15.87 -16.90
N LYS A 73 7.84 14.82 -16.94
CA LYS A 73 6.38 14.92 -16.80
C LYS A 73 6.00 15.16 -15.35
N GLN A 74 5.09 16.11 -15.11
CA GLN A 74 4.65 16.46 -13.76
C GLN A 74 4.05 15.27 -12.99
N TRP A 75 3.27 14.42 -13.67
CA TRP A 75 2.68 13.22 -13.05
C TRP A 75 3.74 12.24 -12.55
N ALA A 76 4.89 12.15 -13.23
CA ALA A 76 5.97 11.23 -12.87
C ALA A 76 6.67 11.66 -11.57
N ARG A 77 6.87 12.98 -11.40
CA ARG A 77 7.33 13.55 -10.12
C ARG A 77 6.37 13.23 -8.98
N ILE A 78 5.07 13.38 -9.21
CA ILE A 78 4.05 13.09 -8.20
C ILE A 78 4.07 11.60 -7.85
N SER A 79 4.10 10.74 -8.87
CA SER A 79 4.20 9.29 -8.75
C SER A 79 5.39 8.87 -7.88
N LEU A 80 6.57 9.43 -8.17
CA LEU A 80 7.78 9.11 -7.41
C LEU A 80 7.72 9.62 -5.96
N LEU A 81 7.11 10.79 -5.70
CA LEU A 81 6.90 11.27 -4.34
C LEU A 81 5.95 10.37 -3.55
N VAL A 82 4.91 9.83 -4.20
CA VAL A 82 3.99 8.84 -3.60
C VAL A 82 4.75 7.55 -3.29
N PHE A 83 5.52 7.04 -4.25
CA PHE A 83 6.35 5.86 -4.06
C PHE A 83 7.35 6.03 -2.92
N ALA A 84 8.07 7.15 -2.89
CA ALA A 84 9.03 7.47 -1.85
C ALA A 84 8.37 7.59 -0.46
N GLY A 85 7.15 8.15 -0.40
CA GLY A 85 6.33 8.18 0.82
C GLY A 85 6.01 6.78 1.34
N PHE A 86 5.53 5.89 0.47
CA PHE A 86 5.28 4.49 0.83
C PHE A 86 6.56 3.78 1.29
N LEU A 87 7.64 4.00 0.54
CA LEU A 87 8.93 3.39 0.82
C LEU A 87 9.39 3.76 2.23
N VAL A 88 9.36 5.05 2.63
CA VAL A 88 9.68 5.47 4.01
C VAL A 88 8.70 4.89 5.03
N CYS A 89 7.39 5.02 4.79
CA CYS A 89 6.36 4.63 5.75
C CYS A 89 6.35 3.12 6.04
N VAL A 90 6.78 2.29 5.10
CA VAL A 90 6.82 0.83 5.26
C VAL A 90 8.19 0.36 5.71
N SER A 91 9.28 0.86 5.11
CA SER A 91 10.62 0.33 5.38
C SER A 91 11.19 0.77 6.73
N LEU A 92 10.88 1.99 7.20
CA LEU A 92 11.39 2.46 8.49
C LEU A 92 10.82 1.66 9.67
N PRO A 93 9.49 1.45 9.78
CA PRO A 93 8.95 0.56 10.81
C PRO A 93 9.43 -0.88 10.62
N ALA A 94 9.52 -1.39 9.39
CA ALA A 94 10.03 -2.75 9.13
C ALA A 94 11.47 -2.93 9.65
N SER A 95 12.35 -1.96 9.40
CA SER A 95 13.74 -1.97 9.90
C SER A 95 13.78 -1.98 11.41
N ALA A 96 13.00 -1.11 12.07
CA ALA A 96 12.90 -1.06 13.53
C ALA A 96 12.35 -2.38 14.10
N LEU A 97 11.33 -2.96 13.48
CA LEU A 97 10.73 -4.23 13.88
C LEU A 97 11.73 -5.38 13.80
N MET A 98 12.44 -5.50 12.67
CA MET A 98 13.48 -6.53 12.51
C MET A 98 14.63 -6.34 13.50
N ALA A 99 14.92 -5.11 13.90
CA ALA A 99 15.90 -4.81 14.94
C ALA A 99 15.41 -5.12 16.37
N LEU A 100 14.11 -5.34 16.60
CA LEU A 100 13.53 -5.59 17.92
C LEU A 100 13.03 -7.03 18.11
N ILE A 101 12.60 -7.71 17.05
CA ILE A 101 12.07 -9.07 17.15
C ILE A 101 13.22 -10.05 17.45
N PRO A 102 13.16 -10.81 18.56
CA PRO A 102 14.11 -11.87 18.83
C PRO A 102 13.90 -13.02 17.83
N LEU A 103 14.97 -13.44 17.16
CA LEU A 103 14.96 -14.61 16.29
C LEU A 103 15.27 -15.88 17.11
N PRO A 104 14.67 -17.03 16.80
CA PRO A 104 14.93 -18.28 17.51
C PRO A 104 16.40 -18.70 17.43
N ASN A 105 16.90 -19.33 18.50
CA ASN A 105 18.30 -19.72 18.72
C ASN A 105 18.79 -20.83 17.78
N LEU A 106 19.03 -20.49 16.51
CA LEU A 106 19.96 -21.22 15.63
C LEU A 106 21.35 -20.55 15.67
N SER A 107 22.37 -21.15 15.05
CA SER A 107 23.78 -20.70 15.14
C SER A 107 23.93 -19.17 15.20
N SER A 108 24.36 -18.68 16.37
CA SER A 108 24.13 -17.29 16.80
C SER A 108 24.72 -16.24 15.84
N SER A 109 25.87 -16.55 15.23
CA SER A 109 26.57 -15.63 14.33
C SER A 109 25.86 -15.45 12.99
N PHE A 110 25.38 -16.52 12.36
CA PHE A 110 24.73 -16.44 11.04
C PHE A 110 23.39 -15.71 11.12
N MET A 111 22.58 -16.04 12.13
CA MET A 111 21.28 -15.38 12.36
C MET A 111 21.45 -13.89 12.67
N SER A 112 22.45 -13.54 13.47
CA SER A 112 22.76 -12.13 13.77
C SER A 112 23.21 -11.37 12.51
N LEU A 113 24.04 -12.00 11.68
CA LEU A 113 24.50 -11.41 10.41
C LEU A 113 23.33 -11.21 9.43
N MET A 114 22.47 -12.22 9.27
CA MET A 114 21.28 -12.15 8.43
C MET A 114 20.32 -11.06 8.92
N ARG A 115 20.07 -10.99 10.23
CA ARG A 115 19.24 -9.94 10.85
C ARG A 115 19.80 -8.56 10.58
N MET A 116 21.09 -8.35 10.80
CA MET A 116 21.76 -7.09 10.52
C MET A 116 21.62 -6.73 9.03
N GLY A 117 21.81 -7.69 8.13
CA GLY A 117 21.61 -7.52 6.69
C GLY A 117 20.18 -7.04 6.35
N ILE A 118 19.16 -7.67 6.91
CA ILE A 118 17.74 -7.30 6.70
C ILE A 118 17.45 -5.90 7.24
N VAL A 119 17.91 -5.59 8.47
CA VAL A 119 17.72 -4.27 9.11
C VAL A 119 18.35 -3.17 8.25
N LEU A 120 19.60 -3.37 7.83
CA LEU A 120 20.32 -2.43 6.97
C LEU A 120 19.66 -2.27 5.60
N PHE A 121 19.17 -3.36 5.02
CA PHE A 121 18.48 -3.32 3.74
C PHE A 121 17.19 -2.48 3.79
N TYR A 122 16.35 -2.68 4.81
CA TYR A 122 15.16 -1.84 5.00
C TYR A 122 15.52 -0.39 5.37
N ALA A 123 16.56 -0.17 6.19
CA ALA A 123 17.01 1.18 6.52
C ALA A 123 17.51 1.93 5.27
N MET A 124 18.25 1.25 4.39
CA MET A 124 18.72 1.80 3.11
C MET A 124 17.55 2.26 2.24
N PHE A 125 16.45 1.49 2.17
CA PHE A 125 15.25 1.94 1.51
C PHE A 125 14.66 3.18 2.18
N ALA A 126 14.51 3.20 3.50
CA ALA A 126 13.98 4.38 4.20
C ALA A 126 14.79 5.65 3.87
N VAL A 127 16.12 5.55 3.87
CA VAL A 127 17.03 6.64 3.48
C VAL A 127 16.80 7.05 2.01
N LEU A 128 16.70 6.09 1.09
CA LEU A 128 16.46 6.37 -0.34
C LEU A 128 15.11 7.09 -0.56
N GLY A 129 14.05 6.64 0.11
CA GLY A 129 12.74 7.28 0.05
C GLY A 129 12.78 8.70 0.63
N GLY A 130 13.43 8.89 1.77
CA GLY A 130 13.64 10.22 2.35
C GLY A 130 14.42 11.15 1.42
N PHE A 131 15.47 10.62 0.80
CA PHE A 131 16.26 11.34 -0.20
C PHE A 131 15.41 11.78 -1.40
N TRP A 132 14.58 10.90 -1.98
CA TRP A 132 13.69 11.28 -3.09
C TRP A 132 12.64 12.30 -2.68
N ILE A 133 12.03 12.17 -1.49
CA ILE A 133 11.09 13.18 -0.96
C ILE A 133 11.77 14.54 -0.89
N TYR A 134 12.99 14.61 -0.35
CA TYR A 134 13.76 15.85 -0.25
C TYR A 134 14.14 16.40 -1.63
N PHE A 135 14.77 15.57 -2.48
CA PHE A 135 15.30 15.97 -3.78
C PHE A 135 14.20 16.49 -4.72
N PHE A 136 13.08 15.74 -4.86
CA PHE A 136 11.96 16.13 -5.73
C PHE A 136 11.08 17.25 -5.14
N ASN A 137 11.35 17.70 -3.91
CA ASN A 137 10.75 18.89 -3.33
C ASN A 137 11.63 20.15 -3.40
N LYS A 138 12.88 20.06 -3.87
CA LYS A 138 13.71 21.25 -4.10
C LYS A 138 13.09 22.17 -5.15
N ARG A 139 13.12 23.49 -4.92
CA ARG A 139 12.54 24.51 -5.82
C ARG A 139 13.07 24.40 -7.24
N SER A 140 14.38 24.21 -7.41
CA SER A 140 15.03 24.04 -8.71
C SER A 140 14.52 22.81 -9.47
N VAL A 141 14.34 21.69 -8.78
CA VAL A 141 13.78 20.46 -9.39
C VAL A 141 12.32 20.68 -9.74
N LYS A 142 11.52 21.29 -8.85
CA LYS A 142 10.11 21.62 -9.15
C LYS A 142 9.96 22.47 -10.42
N ALA A 143 10.83 23.47 -10.60
CA ALA A 143 10.81 24.34 -11.77
C ALA A 143 10.99 23.57 -13.08
N GLN A 144 11.83 22.52 -13.10
CA GLN A 144 12.03 21.68 -14.29
C GLN A 144 10.74 20.98 -14.74
N PHE A 145 9.89 20.56 -13.81
CA PHE A 145 8.60 19.91 -14.10
C PHE A 145 7.47 20.89 -14.42
N GLN A 146 7.66 22.19 -14.18
CA GLN A 146 6.69 23.25 -14.48
C GLN A 146 7.00 23.96 -15.81
N ALA A 147 8.23 23.87 -16.28
CA ALA A 147 8.73 24.58 -17.45
C ALA A 147 8.29 23.99 -18.79
N MET A 148 7.47 22.93 -18.82
CA MET A 148 6.87 22.43 -20.06
C MET A 148 5.51 23.12 -20.25
N PRO A 149 5.37 24.09 -21.17
CA PRO A 149 4.06 24.57 -21.57
C PRO A 149 3.24 23.38 -22.05
N PRO A 150 1.90 23.37 -21.94
CA PRO A 150 1.11 22.46 -22.74
C PRO A 150 1.58 22.66 -24.17
N VAL A 151 2.10 21.61 -24.79
CA VAL A 151 2.33 21.59 -26.23
C VAL A 151 1.02 22.12 -26.81
N ARG A 152 1.07 23.33 -27.39
CA ARG A 152 0.00 23.82 -28.26
C ARG A 152 -0.31 22.62 -29.14
N GLN A 153 -1.50 22.03 -28.98
CA GLN A 153 -2.10 21.28 -30.08
C GLN A 153 -1.99 22.24 -31.25
N SER A 154 -1.03 21.96 -32.13
CA SER A 154 -0.69 22.81 -33.25
C SER A 154 -1.92 22.79 -34.14
N ALA A 155 -2.69 23.87 -34.09
CA ALA A 155 -3.16 24.64 -35.24
C ALA A 155 -3.01 23.94 -36.61
N ALA A 156 -3.74 22.85 -36.80
CA ALA A 156 -4.02 22.22 -38.09
C ALA A 156 -5.34 21.44 -37.93
N GLY A 157 -6.44 22.14 -37.69
CA GLY A 157 -7.76 21.50 -37.58
C GLY A 157 -8.95 22.44 -37.39
N ASP A 158 -8.82 23.50 -36.60
CA ASP A 158 -10.00 24.30 -36.20
C ASP A 158 -9.98 25.72 -36.77
N LEU A 159 -10.38 25.83 -38.03
CA LEU A 159 -10.79 27.11 -38.65
C LEU A 159 -12.32 27.30 -38.64
N PHE A 160 -13.09 26.46 -37.93
CA PHE A 160 -14.53 26.62 -37.79
C PHE A 160 -14.92 26.46 -36.32
N LEU A 161 -15.58 27.49 -35.76
CA LEU A 161 -16.12 27.60 -34.39
C LEU A 161 -15.16 28.18 -33.32
N ALA A 162 -14.72 29.41 -33.57
CA ALA A 162 -14.29 30.32 -32.51
C ALA A 162 -15.49 30.77 -31.65
N ALA A 163 -15.98 29.90 -30.77
CA ALA A 163 -16.69 30.33 -29.57
C ALA A 163 -15.65 30.53 -28.48
N ALA A 164 -15.39 31.78 -28.12
CA ALA A 164 -14.51 32.15 -27.01
C ALA A 164 -15.06 31.59 -25.70
N VAL A 165 -14.68 30.35 -25.37
CA VAL A 165 -14.85 29.82 -24.01
C VAL A 165 -13.89 30.62 -23.13
N PRO A 166 -14.38 31.38 -22.13
CA PRO A 166 -13.51 32.12 -21.25
C PRO A 166 -12.54 31.14 -20.59
N ALA A 167 -11.25 31.39 -20.74
CA ALA A 167 -10.20 30.65 -20.07
C ALA A 167 -10.47 30.72 -18.56
N ARG A 168 -11.08 29.67 -18.02
CA ARG A 168 -11.15 29.44 -16.57
C ARG A 168 -9.74 29.58 -16.04
N SER A 169 -9.51 30.67 -15.32
CA SER A 169 -8.25 30.97 -14.67
C SER A 169 -7.76 29.73 -13.95
N ALA A 170 -6.57 29.24 -14.30
CA ALA A 170 -5.92 28.07 -13.70
C ALA A 170 -5.64 28.20 -12.18
N SER A 171 -6.13 29.28 -11.53
CA SER A 171 -6.23 29.46 -10.08
C SER A 171 -7.56 28.98 -9.48
N GLU A 172 -8.44 28.35 -10.26
CA GLU A 172 -9.70 27.74 -9.81
C GLU A 172 -9.39 26.57 -8.83
N ARG A 173 -9.13 26.93 -7.56
CA ARG A 173 -8.93 26.07 -6.37
C ARG A 173 -8.38 24.68 -6.69
N ALA A 174 -7.12 24.65 -7.12
CA ALA A 174 -6.41 23.41 -7.35
C ALA A 174 -6.48 22.53 -6.09
N ARG A 175 -7.16 21.39 -6.24
CA ARG A 175 -7.33 20.40 -5.17
C ARG A 175 -5.97 20.04 -4.57
N PRO A 176 -5.79 20.08 -3.23
CA PRO A 176 -4.51 19.73 -2.62
C PRO A 176 -4.10 18.32 -3.03
N LEU A 177 -2.88 18.19 -3.56
CA LEU A 177 -2.37 16.94 -4.10
C LEU A 177 -2.41 15.81 -3.07
N SER A 178 -2.09 16.09 -1.80
CA SER A 178 -2.14 15.11 -0.71
C SER A 178 -3.54 14.52 -0.55
N VAL A 179 -4.59 15.35 -0.66
CA VAL A 179 -5.99 14.89 -0.56
C VAL A 179 -6.36 14.02 -1.76
N THR A 180 -5.86 14.34 -2.96
CA THR A 180 -6.02 13.50 -4.15
C THR A 180 -5.36 12.13 -3.98
N VAL A 181 -4.12 12.10 -3.52
CA VAL A 181 -3.37 10.85 -3.28
C VAL A 181 -4.07 10.00 -2.22
N ILE A 182 -4.46 10.58 -1.08
CA ILE A 182 -5.18 9.87 -0.02
C ILE A 182 -6.51 9.32 -0.54
N GLY A 183 -7.28 10.14 -1.27
CA GLY A 183 -8.55 9.71 -1.84
C GLY A 183 -8.39 8.52 -2.79
N TRP A 184 -7.43 8.56 -3.70
CA TRP A 184 -7.16 7.43 -4.60
C TRP A 184 -6.60 6.20 -3.88
N PHE A 185 -5.71 6.39 -2.90
CA PHE A 185 -5.20 5.30 -2.08
C PHE A 185 -6.33 4.54 -1.38
N LEU A 186 -7.26 5.26 -0.73
CA LEU A 186 -8.41 4.66 -0.07
C LEU A 186 -9.38 4.02 -1.08
N LEU A 187 -9.60 4.67 -2.24
CA LEU A 187 -10.48 4.13 -3.28
C LEU A 187 -9.93 2.83 -3.86
N ILE A 188 -8.66 2.81 -4.25
CA ILE A 188 -7.99 1.64 -4.82
C ILE A 188 -7.91 0.53 -3.77
N GLY A 189 -7.50 0.85 -2.54
CA GLY A 189 -7.44 -0.12 -1.45
C GLY A 189 -8.81 -0.74 -1.13
N SER A 190 -9.87 0.06 -1.06
CA SER A 190 -11.24 -0.45 -0.84
C SER A 190 -11.79 -1.24 -2.04
N ALA A 191 -11.39 -0.92 -3.27
CA ALA A 191 -11.77 -1.66 -4.46
C ALA A 191 -10.99 -2.97 -4.66
N LEU A 192 -9.75 -3.04 -4.16
CA LEU A 192 -8.90 -4.25 -4.19
C LEU A 192 -9.24 -5.23 -3.08
N ALA A 193 -9.74 -4.75 -1.94
CA ALA A 193 -10.04 -5.64 -0.81
C ALA A 193 -11.09 -6.75 -1.10
N PRO A 194 -12.16 -6.58 -1.93
CA PRO A 194 -13.05 -7.67 -2.28
C PRO A 194 -12.33 -8.72 -3.13
N LEU A 195 -11.45 -8.28 -4.03
CA LEU A 195 -10.59 -9.18 -4.80
C LEU A 195 -9.68 -9.97 -3.85
N GLY A 196 -9.12 -9.31 -2.83
CA GLY A 196 -8.36 -9.98 -1.76
C GLY A 196 -9.19 -11.03 -1.01
N LEU A 197 -10.49 -10.77 -0.75
CA LEU A 197 -11.38 -11.76 -0.13
C LEU A 197 -11.68 -12.95 -1.04
N LEU A 198 -11.86 -12.72 -2.35
CA LEU A 198 -12.05 -13.76 -3.34
C LEU A 198 -10.80 -14.62 -3.47
N VAL A 199 -9.63 -13.98 -3.56
CA VAL A 199 -8.32 -14.64 -3.59
C VAL A 199 -8.12 -15.45 -2.30
N ASN A 200 -8.39 -14.88 -1.13
CA ASN A 200 -8.26 -15.59 0.13
C ASN A 200 -9.18 -16.83 0.20
N ARG A 201 -10.43 -16.71 -0.29
CA ARG A 201 -11.36 -17.84 -0.38
C ARG A 201 -10.89 -18.91 -1.36
N ALA A 202 -10.26 -18.50 -2.47
CA ALA A 202 -9.69 -19.43 -3.46
C ALA A 202 -8.41 -20.12 -2.94
N LEU A 203 -7.59 -19.40 -2.18
CA LEU A 203 -6.34 -19.89 -1.61
C LEU A 203 -6.55 -20.81 -0.41
N PHE A 204 -7.53 -20.49 0.44
CA PHE A 204 -7.81 -21.17 1.70
C PHE A 204 -9.29 -21.57 1.77
N PRO A 205 -9.73 -22.54 0.94
CA PRO A 205 -11.12 -22.98 0.93
C PRO A 205 -11.50 -23.57 2.29
N GLY A 206 -12.54 -23.00 2.92
CA GLY A 206 -13.05 -23.47 4.21
C GLY A 206 -12.41 -22.81 5.43
N MET A 207 -11.38 -21.97 5.26
CA MET A 207 -10.80 -21.21 6.37
C MET A 207 -11.60 -19.93 6.62
N PRO A 208 -12.26 -19.75 7.78
CA PRO A 208 -12.92 -18.50 8.10
C PRO A 208 -11.88 -17.39 8.28
N ILE A 209 -12.14 -16.22 7.69
CA ILE A 209 -11.26 -15.07 7.83
C ILE A 209 -11.33 -14.56 9.28
N PRO A 210 -10.21 -14.55 10.02
CA PRO A 210 -10.15 -13.88 11.30
C PRO A 210 -10.33 -12.38 11.08
N PHE A 211 -11.41 -11.81 11.62
CA PHE A 211 -11.57 -10.36 11.65
C PHE A 211 -11.70 -9.88 13.08
N TYR A 212 -10.82 -8.97 13.48
CA TYR A 212 -10.86 -8.35 14.81
C TYR A 212 -11.49 -6.96 14.73
N PHE A 213 -12.59 -6.77 15.46
CA PHE A 213 -13.31 -5.51 15.49
C PHE A 213 -13.81 -5.17 16.89
N LEU A 214 -13.37 -4.02 17.41
CA LEU A 214 -13.78 -3.41 18.67
C LEU A 214 -13.74 -4.35 19.87
N GLY A 215 -12.72 -5.19 19.98
CA GLY A 215 -12.64 -6.16 21.09
C GLY A 215 -13.05 -7.58 20.75
N PHE A 216 -13.79 -7.75 19.66
CA PHE A 216 -14.43 -9.01 19.30
C PHE A 216 -13.72 -9.67 18.12
N PHE A 217 -13.50 -10.98 18.25
CA PHE A 217 -13.09 -11.82 17.13
C PHE A 217 -14.33 -12.33 16.42
N LEU A 218 -14.45 -11.95 15.15
CA LEU A 218 -15.55 -12.35 14.30
C LEU A 218 -15.02 -13.38 13.30
N LEU A 219 -15.77 -14.45 13.15
CA LEU A 219 -15.45 -15.57 12.26
C LEU A 219 -16.62 -15.79 11.30
N GLY A 220 -16.31 -16.25 10.09
CA GLY A 220 -17.31 -16.60 9.09
C GLY A 220 -18.07 -15.39 8.54
N ARG A 221 -19.38 -15.55 8.31
CA ARG A 221 -20.21 -14.58 7.56
C ARG A 221 -20.25 -13.18 8.19
N GLY A 222 -20.25 -13.10 9.52
CA GLY A 222 -20.26 -11.82 10.24
C GLY A 222 -19.02 -10.96 9.95
N ALA A 223 -17.84 -11.59 9.87
CA ALA A 223 -16.60 -10.92 9.50
C ALA A 223 -16.66 -10.32 8.08
N TYR A 224 -17.17 -11.09 7.11
CA TYR A 224 -17.34 -10.60 5.73
C TYR A 224 -18.31 -9.42 5.63
N LEU A 225 -19.43 -9.47 6.36
CA LEU A 225 -20.40 -8.37 6.37
C LEU A 225 -19.78 -7.09 6.93
N ILE A 226 -19.12 -7.18 8.08
CA ILE A 226 -18.50 -6.02 8.72
C ILE A 226 -17.38 -5.45 7.86
N LEU A 227 -16.55 -6.31 7.26
CA LEU A 227 -15.50 -5.88 6.35
C LEU A 227 -16.08 -5.26 5.07
N GLY A 228 -17.16 -5.81 4.52
CA GLY A 228 -17.87 -5.23 3.37
C GLY A 228 -18.43 -3.85 3.67
N VAL A 229 -19.07 -3.67 4.83
CA VAL A 229 -19.54 -2.36 5.31
C VAL A 229 -18.37 -1.38 5.49
N TRP A 230 -17.28 -1.84 6.11
CA TRP A 230 -16.06 -1.04 6.29
C TRP A 230 -15.51 -0.55 4.95
N MET A 231 -15.43 -1.43 3.96
CA MET A 231 -14.92 -1.11 2.63
C MET A 231 -15.85 -0.17 1.87
N ALA A 232 -17.17 -0.38 1.95
CA ALA A 232 -18.14 0.54 1.37
C ALA A 232 -18.04 1.95 2.00
N ALA A 233 -17.88 2.02 3.33
CA ALA A 233 -17.68 3.27 4.04
C ALA A 233 -16.37 3.97 3.62
N GLN A 234 -15.26 3.22 3.51
CA GLN A 234 -13.97 3.74 3.02
C GLN A 234 -14.08 4.24 1.58
N MET A 235 -14.75 3.50 0.70
CA MET A 235 -14.97 3.89 -0.69
C MET A 235 -15.83 5.16 -0.79
N ALA A 236 -16.92 5.25 -0.03
CA ALA A 236 -17.75 6.44 0.03
C ALA A 236 -16.96 7.65 0.54
N ALA A 237 -16.22 7.50 1.64
CA ALA A 237 -15.38 8.55 2.20
C ALA A 237 -14.29 9.00 1.19
N ALA A 238 -13.66 8.05 0.49
CA ALA A 238 -12.70 8.34 -0.58
C ALA A 238 -13.33 9.15 -1.71
N VAL A 239 -14.52 8.79 -2.20
CA VAL A 239 -15.26 9.57 -3.21
C VAL A 239 -15.62 10.96 -2.67
N GLY A 240 -16.02 11.07 -1.41
CA GLY A 240 -16.27 12.35 -0.72
C GLY A 240 -15.03 13.25 -0.69
N LEU A 241 -13.86 12.69 -0.35
CA LEU A 241 -12.56 13.37 -0.42
C LEU A 241 -12.19 13.77 -1.86
N LEU A 242 -12.47 12.89 -2.84
CA LEU A 242 -12.25 13.14 -4.26
C LEU A 242 -13.08 14.31 -4.78
N LYS A 243 -14.32 14.43 -4.31
CA LYS A 243 -15.24 15.52 -4.63
C LYS A 243 -15.08 16.75 -3.74
N LEU A 244 -14.13 16.75 -2.79
CA LEU A 244 -13.90 17.81 -1.81
C LEU A 244 -15.15 18.18 -1.00
N LYS A 245 -15.97 17.19 -0.65
CA LYS A 245 -17.15 17.41 0.19
C LYS A 245 -16.77 17.35 1.67
N ASN A 246 -17.31 18.25 2.50
CA ASN A 246 -17.05 18.31 3.95
C ASN A 246 -17.35 16.96 4.64
N TRP A 247 -18.44 16.29 4.28
CA TRP A 247 -18.76 14.97 4.84
C TRP A 247 -17.68 13.92 4.54
N GLY A 248 -17.01 13.99 3.38
CA GLY A 248 -15.93 13.08 3.02
C GLY A 248 -14.72 13.25 3.92
N LEU A 249 -14.37 14.49 4.25
CA LEU A 249 -13.32 14.81 5.23
C LEU A 249 -13.64 14.20 6.60
N PHE A 250 -14.83 14.51 7.14
CA PHE A 250 -15.23 14.01 8.46
C PHE A 250 -15.37 12.48 8.49
N ALA A 251 -15.94 11.88 7.44
CA ALA A 251 -16.07 10.44 7.32
C ALA A 251 -14.69 9.76 7.30
N THR A 252 -13.72 10.26 6.52
CA THR A 252 -12.37 9.69 6.52
C THR A 252 -11.70 9.85 7.87
N ILE A 253 -11.74 11.04 8.49
CA ILE A 253 -11.16 11.23 9.83
C ILE A 253 -11.80 10.26 10.84
N GLY A 254 -13.13 10.16 10.86
CA GLY A 254 -13.85 9.24 11.74
C GLY A 254 -13.46 7.78 11.51
N LEU A 255 -13.36 7.33 10.25
CA LEU A 255 -12.92 5.98 9.92
C LEU A 255 -11.47 5.70 10.33
N GLN A 256 -10.54 6.65 10.14
CA GLN A 256 -9.15 6.47 10.58
C GLN A 256 -9.04 6.46 12.11
N CYS A 257 -9.79 7.30 12.82
CA CYS A 257 -9.87 7.28 14.28
C CYS A 257 -10.46 5.97 14.80
N LEU A 258 -11.52 5.46 14.15
CA LEU A 258 -12.12 4.17 14.48
C LEU A 258 -11.14 3.01 14.23
N ALA A 259 -10.36 3.07 13.14
CA ALA A 259 -9.30 2.10 12.88
C ALA A 259 -8.23 2.13 13.97
N LEU A 260 -7.74 3.32 14.34
CA LEU A 260 -6.77 3.48 15.43
C LEU A 260 -7.34 2.96 16.76
N ALA A 261 -8.57 3.31 17.11
CA ALA A 261 -9.25 2.82 18.30
C ALA A 261 -9.40 1.29 18.29
N ASN A 262 -9.71 0.69 17.14
CA ASN A 262 -9.78 -0.76 17.00
C ASN A 262 -8.43 -1.42 17.29
N VAL A 263 -7.34 -0.86 16.77
CA VAL A 263 -6.00 -1.44 16.99
C VAL A 263 -5.50 -1.18 18.41
N THR A 264 -5.81 -0.04 19.03
CA THR A 264 -5.46 0.19 20.44
C THR A 264 -6.25 -0.71 21.38
N LEU A 265 -7.54 -0.96 21.12
CA LEU A 265 -8.35 -1.92 21.86
C LEU A 265 -7.80 -3.35 21.75
N LEU A 266 -7.29 -3.73 20.57
CA LEU A 266 -6.61 -5.02 20.38
C LEU A 266 -5.44 -5.22 21.33
N MET A 267 -4.75 -4.15 21.71
CA MET A 267 -3.64 -4.22 22.67
C MET A 267 -4.06 -4.03 24.12
N GLY A 268 -5.04 -3.16 24.35
CA GLY A 268 -5.47 -2.78 25.69
C GLY A 268 -6.30 -3.85 26.40
N ILE A 269 -6.98 -4.72 25.65
CA ILE A 269 -7.85 -5.73 26.26
C ILE A 269 -6.98 -6.87 26.86
N PRO A 270 -7.13 -7.17 28.17
CA PRO A 270 -6.43 -8.29 28.78
C PRO A 270 -6.86 -9.60 28.13
N GLY A 271 -5.89 -10.49 27.88
CA GLY A 271 -6.14 -11.78 27.23
C GLY A 271 -6.19 -11.74 25.69
N HIS A 272 -5.94 -10.59 25.04
CA HIS A 272 -5.86 -10.52 23.57
C HIS A 272 -4.84 -11.50 22.98
N ARG A 273 -3.68 -11.67 23.67
CA ARG A 273 -2.64 -12.63 23.25
C ARG A 273 -3.16 -14.06 23.24
N ALA A 274 -3.82 -14.48 24.32
CA ALA A 274 -4.39 -15.82 24.44
C ALA A 274 -5.46 -16.07 23.37
N ARG A 275 -6.35 -15.09 23.12
CA ARG A 275 -7.37 -15.20 22.06
C ARG A 275 -6.76 -15.25 20.67
N PHE A 276 -5.75 -14.44 20.41
CA PHE A 276 -5.05 -14.45 19.12
C PHE A 276 -4.26 -15.76 18.93
N GLN A 277 -3.61 -16.27 19.97
CA GLN A 277 -2.94 -17.58 19.95
C GLN A 277 -3.95 -18.69 19.70
N GLN A 278 -5.07 -18.73 20.43
CA GLN A 278 -6.14 -19.71 20.21
C GLN A 278 -6.68 -19.64 18.76
N LEU A 279 -6.83 -18.43 18.23
CA LEU A 279 -7.26 -18.21 16.86
C LEU A 279 -6.22 -18.72 15.86
N MET A 280 -4.95 -18.39 16.06
CA MET A 280 -3.84 -18.89 15.26
C MET A 280 -3.71 -20.39 15.34
N GLU A 281 -3.87 -20.99 16.52
CA GLU A 281 -3.91 -22.43 16.75
C GLU A 281 -5.08 -23.07 16.03
N SER A 282 -6.27 -22.45 16.02
CA SER A 282 -7.43 -22.99 15.29
C SER A 282 -7.22 -22.95 13.77
N MET A 283 -6.64 -21.86 13.25
CA MET A 283 -6.24 -21.75 11.85
C MET A 283 -5.14 -22.74 11.52
N MET A 284 -4.12 -22.83 12.36
CA MET A 284 -3.04 -23.78 12.21
C MET A 284 -3.55 -25.21 12.31
N ALA A 285 -4.47 -25.57 13.20
CA ALA A 285 -5.04 -26.91 13.28
C ALA A 285 -5.79 -27.28 11.98
N SER A 286 -6.51 -26.32 11.40
CA SER A 286 -7.15 -26.50 10.09
C SER A 286 -6.14 -26.71 8.95
N LEU A 287 -4.93 -26.15 9.06
CA LEU A 287 -3.82 -26.33 8.11
C LEU A 287 -2.99 -27.60 8.41
N HIS A 288 -2.76 -27.92 9.68
CA HIS A 288 -1.92 -29.02 10.18
C HIS A 288 -2.52 -30.39 9.93
N ALA A 289 -3.84 -30.50 9.84
CA ALA A 289 -4.48 -31.71 9.31
C ALA A 289 -3.95 -32.09 7.91
N ARG A 290 -3.18 -31.22 7.25
CA ARG A 290 -2.75 -31.33 5.86
C ARG A 290 -1.31 -30.88 5.59
N MET A 291 -0.47 -30.56 6.60
CA MET A 291 0.96 -30.19 6.44
C MET A 291 1.85 -30.70 7.59
N PRO A 292 3.14 -31.03 7.33
CA PRO A 292 4.13 -31.32 8.37
C PRO A 292 4.34 -30.11 9.29
N GLN A 293 4.43 -30.34 10.60
CA GLN A 293 4.50 -29.29 11.62
C GLN A 293 5.62 -28.26 11.34
N PRO A 294 5.27 -26.99 11.02
CA PRO A 294 6.23 -25.90 11.12
C PRO A 294 6.42 -25.54 12.59
N ALA A 295 7.64 -25.13 12.96
CA ALA A 295 7.89 -24.58 14.29
C ALA A 295 6.93 -23.41 14.59
N PRO A 296 6.41 -23.29 15.82
CA PRO A 296 5.51 -22.21 16.21
C PRO A 296 6.26 -20.89 16.05
N LEU A 297 5.95 -20.15 14.98
CA LEU A 297 6.44 -18.81 14.76
C LEU A 297 5.44 -17.89 15.44
N ASP A 298 5.72 -17.54 16.70
CA ASP A 298 4.93 -16.59 17.48
C ASP A 298 4.96 -15.23 16.78
N PHE A 299 3.99 -14.96 15.92
CA PHE A 299 3.88 -13.68 15.23
C PHE A 299 3.19 -12.67 16.16
N PRO A 300 3.92 -11.68 16.69
CA PRO A 300 3.34 -10.75 17.64
C PRO A 300 2.33 -9.83 16.94
N VAL A 301 1.10 -9.81 17.45
CA VAL A 301 0.00 -8.97 16.94
C VAL A 301 0.39 -7.49 16.80
N TRP A 302 1.30 -7.02 17.65
CA TRP A 302 1.74 -5.63 17.67
C TRP A 302 2.55 -5.21 16.45
N ILE A 303 3.11 -6.15 15.69
CA ILE A 303 3.80 -5.86 14.42
C ILE A 303 2.83 -5.16 13.45
N GLY A 304 1.60 -5.67 13.32
CA GLY A 304 0.60 -5.09 12.45
C GLY A 304 0.23 -3.65 12.83
N LEU A 305 0.19 -3.34 14.14
CA LEU A 305 -0.01 -1.96 14.59
C LEU A 305 1.16 -1.08 14.18
N VAL A 306 2.38 -1.48 14.50
CA VAL A 306 3.57 -0.64 14.26
C VAL A 306 3.72 -0.34 12.75
N MET A 307 3.37 -1.29 11.90
CA MET A 307 3.38 -1.11 10.44
C MET A 307 2.27 -0.18 9.93
N SER A 308 1.07 -0.22 10.53
CA SER A 308 -0.09 0.55 10.05
C SER A 308 -0.17 1.96 10.64
N LEU A 309 0.37 2.18 11.85
CA LEU A 309 0.29 3.44 12.59
C LEU A 309 0.86 4.64 11.81
N PRO A 310 2.03 4.58 11.16
CA PRO A 310 2.54 5.68 10.35
C PRO A 310 1.58 6.09 9.22
N ILE A 311 0.92 5.13 8.58
CA ILE A 311 -0.03 5.40 7.50
C ILE A 311 -1.23 6.17 8.05
N PHE A 312 -1.80 5.74 9.18
CA PHE A 312 -2.90 6.44 9.83
C PHE A 312 -2.53 7.87 10.24
N LEU A 313 -1.36 8.05 10.86
CA LEU A 313 -0.88 9.36 11.30
C LEU A 313 -0.66 10.31 10.12
N VAL A 314 -0.05 9.83 9.03
CA VAL A 314 0.18 10.63 7.81
C VAL A 314 -1.14 11.07 7.18
N ILE A 315 -2.12 10.15 7.07
CA ILE A 315 -3.44 10.48 6.52
C ILE A 315 -4.12 11.56 7.39
N LEU A 316 -4.17 11.34 8.72
CA LEU A 316 -4.79 12.29 9.65
C LEU A 316 -4.10 13.65 9.61
N TYR A 317 -2.77 13.68 9.65
CA TYR A 317 -1.98 14.91 9.58
C TYR A 317 -2.34 15.75 8.34
N PHE A 318 -2.38 15.13 7.16
CA PHE A 318 -2.70 15.84 5.92
C PHE A 318 -4.16 16.29 5.86
N LEU A 319 -5.11 15.49 6.36
CA LEU A 319 -6.52 15.86 6.37
C LEU A 319 -6.80 17.03 7.32
N VAL A 320 -6.19 17.03 8.51
CA VAL A 320 -6.31 18.12 9.48
C VAL A 320 -5.67 19.40 8.93
N THR A 321 -4.43 19.31 8.43
CA THR A 321 -3.69 20.47 7.90
C THR A 321 -4.33 21.06 6.65
N ARG A 322 -5.03 20.25 5.84
CA ARG A 322 -5.69 20.70 4.59
C ARG A 322 -7.20 20.91 4.72
N ARG A 323 -7.73 20.99 5.95
CA ARG A 323 -9.18 21.20 6.21
C ARG A 323 -9.76 22.42 5.49
N GLN A 324 -8.99 23.50 5.35
CA GLN A 324 -9.41 24.73 4.65
C GLN A 324 -9.82 24.51 3.19
N ALA A 325 -9.30 23.47 2.53
CA ALA A 325 -9.68 23.16 1.15
C ALA A 325 -11.15 22.73 1.00
N PHE A 326 -11.78 22.28 2.09
CA PHE A 326 -13.15 21.75 2.07
C PHE A 326 -14.21 22.81 2.42
N THR A 327 -13.84 23.85 3.19
CA THR A 327 -14.76 24.92 3.60
C THR A 327 -15.06 25.90 2.47
N SER A 328 -14.08 26.12 1.59
CA SER A 328 -14.18 27.15 0.56
C SER A 328 -15.30 26.94 -0.48
N ARG A 329 -15.75 25.70 -0.71
CA ARG A 329 -16.75 25.34 -1.74
C ARG A 329 -18.22 25.38 -1.26
N ALA A 330 -18.45 25.66 0.03
CA ALA A 330 -19.78 25.74 0.63
C ALA A 330 -20.37 27.16 0.64
N GLN A 331 -19.63 28.13 0.08
CA GLN A 331 -20.07 29.48 -0.26
C GLN A 331 -20.14 29.58 -1.78
#